data_AF-A0A7V4PLN5-F1
#
_entry.id   AF-A0A7V4PLN5-F1
#
_cell.length_a   1.000
_cell.length_b   1.000
_cell.length_c   1.000
_cell.angle_alpha   90.00
_cell.angle_beta   90.00
_cell.angle_gamma   90.00
#
_symmetry.space_group_name_H-M   'P 1'
#
loop_
_entity.id
_entity.type
_entity.pdbx_description
1 polymer ?
#
loop_
_entity_poly.entity_id
_entity_poly.type
_entity_poly.pdbx_seq_one_letter_code
_entity_poly.pdbx_strand_id
1 'polypeptide(L)'
;GVMFTLNPINGDPSKVVIEGNWGLGETVVSGLCNPDKFVVDKVTLEIQREISLKTTECVFDSIRKEVVHKDIPPERREIQCIEDQEALELARFAKKVEAYYGCAQDIEWAIDRDKPFPFNIFMVQSRPETVWSQKKREPLLGKKSAYELLLEKALKPVKIVT
;
A
#
# COMPACT_ATOMS: atom_id res chain seq x y z
N GLY A 1 4.91 7.49 -6.12
CA GLY A 1 3.58 7.44 -5.49
C GLY A 1 3.74 7.26 -4.00
N VAL A 2 2.74 6.66 -3.36
CA VAL A 2 2.75 6.35 -1.93
C VAL A 2 2.58 4.84 -1.73
N MET A 3 3.03 4.31 -0.60
CA MET A 3 2.73 2.95 -0.21
C MET A 3 2.58 2.82 1.31
N PHE A 4 1.66 1.97 1.71
CA PHE A 4 1.37 1.66 3.10
C PHE A 4 1.79 0.23 3.40
N THR A 5 2.44 0.01 4.54
CA THR A 5 2.82 -1.33 4.99
C THR A 5 1.66 -2.07 5.67
N LEU A 6 0.44 -1.59 5.53
CA LEU A 6 -0.80 -2.27 5.86
C LEU A 6 -1.87 -1.83 4.86
N ASN A 7 -3.00 -2.50 4.81
CA ASN A 7 -4.14 -2.00 4.04
C ASN A 7 -4.83 -0.85 4.80
N PRO A 8 -4.80 0.39 4.30
CA PRO A 8 -5.32 1.56 5.02
C PRO A 8 -6.86 1.57 5.12
N ILE A 9 -7.56 0.75 4.34
CA ILE A 9 -9.03 0.67 4.37
C ILE A 9 -9.53 -0.20 5.54
N ASN A 10 -8.84 -1.32 5.82
CA ASN A 10 -9.31 -2.32 6.78
C ASN A 10 -8.29 -2.65 7.89
N GLY A 11 -7.08 -2.11 7.84
CA GLY A 11 -6.02 -2.33 8.82
C GLY A 11 -5.32 -3.69 8.72
N ASP A 12 -5.46 -4.41 7.60
CA ASP A 12 -4.81 -5.71 7.40
C ASP A 12 -3.28 -5.54 7.29
N PRO A 13 -2.49 -6.01 8.28
CA PRO A 13 -1.04 -5.85 8.28
C PRO A 13 -0.33 -6.85 7.36
N SER A 14 -1.06 -7.81 6.77
CA SER A 14 -0.48 -8.80 5.85
C SER A 14 -0.24 -8.23 4.44
N LYS A 15 -0.75 -7.02 4.16
CA LYS A 15 -0.71 -6.40 2.85
C LYS A 15 0.26 -5.22 2.80
N VAL A 16 0.81 -4.97 1.63
CA VAL A 16 1.38 -3.68 1.24
C VAL A 16 0.46 -3.10 0.17
N VAL A 17 -0.02 -1.89 0.38
CA VAL A 17 -0.85 -1.17 -0.61
C VAL A 17 0.01 -0.09 -1.24
N ILE A 18 0.17 -0.15 -2.56
CA ILE A 18 1.00 0.75 -3.35
C ILE A 18 0.07 1.53 -4.27
N GLU A 19 0.17 2.85 -4.24
CA GLU A 19 -0.60 3.75 -5.10
C GLU A 19 0.35 4.64 -5.91
N GLY A 20 0.10 4.70 -7.23
CA GLY A 20 0.98 5.39 -8.16
C GLY A 20 0.22 6.10 -9.28
N ASN A 21 0.84 7.14 -9.83
CA ASN A 21 0.39 7.80 -11.05
C ASN A 21 1.62 8.03 -11.94
N TRP A 22 1.38 8.39 -13.20
CA TRP A 22 2.43 8.89 -14.07
C TRP A 22 2.97 10.24 -13.57
N GLY A 23 4.27 10.47 -13.80
CA GLY A 23 4.94 11.70 -13.41
C GLY A 23 5.36 11.73 -11.92
N LEU A 24 5.57 12.94 -11.42
CA LEU A 24 5.95 13.24 -10.04
C LEU A 24 4.82 12.87 -9.08
N GLY A 25 5.20 12.38 -7.90
CA GLY A 25 4.26 11.88 -6.89
C GLY A 25 3.30 12.92 -6.31
N GLU A 26 3.51 14.21 -6.59
CA GLU A 26 2.67 15.32 -6.12
C GLU A 26 1.19 15.09 -6.41
N THR A 27 0.83 14.59 -7.60
CA THR A 27 -0.58 14.37 -7.96
C THR A 27 -1.27 13.36 -7.07
N VAL A 28 -0.52 12.36 -6.58
CA VAL A 28 -1.03 11.30 -5.72
C VAL A 28 -1.24 11.85 -4.31
N VAL A 29 -0.26 12.60 -3.80
CA VAL A 29 -0.31 13.18 -2.45
C VAL A 29 -1.39 14.26 -2.35
N SER A 30 -1.60 15.05 -3.41
CA SER A 30 -2.59 16.12 -3.45
C SER A 30 -4.02 15.63 -3.73
N GLY A 31 -4.21 14.35 -4.05
CA GLY A 31 -5.53 13.78 -4.41
C GLY A 31 -6.10 14.33 -5.72
N LEU A 32 -5.26 14.84 -6.62
CA LEU A 32 -5.69 15.46 -7.89
C LEU A 32 -5.88 14.44 -9.02
N CYS A 33 -5.48 13.18 -8.79
CA CYS A 33 -5.65 12.08 -9.74
C CYS A 33 -6.22 10.84 -9.04
N ASN A 34 -6.86 9.96 -9.80
CA ASN A 34 -7.13 8.59 -9.37
C ASN A 34 -5.89 7.74 -9.70
N PRO A 35 -5.09 7.33 -8.69
CA PRO A 35 -3.90 6.53 -8.93
C PRO A 35 -4.26 5.09 -9.30
N ASP A 36 -3.32 4.39 -9.92
CA ASP A 36 -3.34 2.92 -9.94
C ASP A 36 -3.04 2.40 -8.54
N LYS A 37 -3.65 1.25 -8.22
CA LYS A 37 -3.51 0.60 -6.93
C LYS A 37 -3.04 -0.84 -7.09
N PHE A 38 -2.00 -1.18 -6.34
CA PHE A 38 -1.43 -2.52 -6.29
C PHE A 38 -1.45 -2.99 -4.83
N VAL A 39 -2.12 -4.11 -4.57
CA VAL A 39 -2.15 -4.74 -3.24
C VAL A 39 -1.30 -6.00 -3.30
N VAL A 40 -0.19 -5.99 -2.57
CA VAL A 40 0.77 -7.10 -2.51
C VAL A 40 0.63 -7.83 -1.17
N ASP A 41 0.47 -9.14 -1.21
CA ASP A 41 0.56 -9.96 0.00
C ASP A 41 2.01 -10.11 0.45
N LYS A 42 2.31 -9.81 1.72
CA LYS A 42 3.68 -9.84 2.26
C LYS A 42 4.29 -11.25 2.31
N VAL A 43 3.47 -12.29 2.28
CA VAL A 43 3.87 -13.71 2.40
C VAL A 43 3.84 -14.37 1.03
N THR A 44 2.70 -14.36 0.35
CA THR A 44 2.52 -15.07 -0.94
C THR A 44 3.10 -14.31 -2.12
N LEU A 45 3.33 -13.00 -1.97
CA LEU A 45 3.73 -12.07 -3.03
C LEU A 45 2.72 -11.98 -4.19
N GLU A 46 1.47 -12.41 -3.95
CA GLU A 46 0.38 -12.20 -4.91
C GLU A 46 0.07 -10.72 -5.06
N ILE A 47 -0.18 -10.29 -6.30
CA ILE A 47 -0.49 -8.91 -6.66
C ILE A 47 -1.92 -8.82 -7.17
N GLN A 48 -2.74 -7.99 -6.51
CA GLN A 48 -4.01 -7.51 -7.03
C GLN A 48 -3.82 -6.10 -7.58
N ARG A 49 -4.38 -5.83 -8.78
CA ARG A 49 -4.23 -4.56 -9.49
C ARG A 49 -5.58 -3.94 -9.73
N GLU A 50 -5.67 -2.64 -9.51
CA GLU A 50 -6.79 -1.80 -9.91
C GLU A 50 -6.19 -0.63 -10.68
N ILE A 51 -6.38 -0.66 -12.01
CA ILE A 51 -5.81 0.35 -12.91
C ILE A 51 -6.86 1.43 -13.15
N SER A 52 -6.49 2.67 -12.81
CA SER A 52 -7.36 3.83 -12.92
C SER A 52 -7.15 4.55 -14.24
N LEU A 53 -8.19 5.23 -14.71
CA LEU A 53 -8.09 6.18 -15.82
C LEU A 53 -7.32 7.43 -15.36
N LYS A 54 -6.04 7.50 -15.70
CA LYS A 54 -5.15 8.60 -15.33
C LYS A 54 -5.21 9.68 -16.41
N THR A 55 -5.83 10.82 -16.13
CA THR A 55 -6.00 11.91 -17.11
C THR A 55 -4.86 12.92 -17.10
N THR A 56 -4.21 13.11 -15.96
CA THR A 56 -3.20 14.16 -15.75
C THR A 56 -1.98 13.61 -15.03
N GLU A 57 -0.79 14.02 -15.47
CA GLU A 57 0.51 13.76 -14.83
C GLU A 57 1.19 15.07 -14.45
N CYS A 58 2.03 15.02 -13.42
CA CYS A 58 2.85 16.14 -13.01
C CYS A 58 4.28 15.93 -13.50
N VAL A 59 4.86 16.86 -14.24
CA VAL A 59 6.20 16.70 -14.82
C VAL A 59 7.03 17.95 -14.63
N PHE A 60 8.34 17.80 -14.56
CA PHE A 60 9.26 18.92 -14.58
C PHE A 60 9.43 19.46 -16.01
N ASP A 61 9.03 20.71 -16.25
CA ASP A 61 9.26 21.41 -17.50
C ASP A 61 10.67 22.02 -17.49
N SER A 62 11.59 21.44 -18.26
CA SER A 62 12.98 21.89 -18.31
C SER A 62 13.17 23.29 -18.91
N ILE A 63 12.22 23.74 -19.74
CA ILE A 63 12.26 25.07 -20.37
C ILE A 63 11.82 26.12 -19.35
N ARG A 64 10.71 25.86 -18.65
CA ARG A 64 10.17 26.76 -17.64
C ARG A 64 10.87 26.67 -16.29
N LYS A 65 11.64 25.60 -16.05
CA LYS A 65 12.28 25.25 -14.77
C LYS A 65 11.28 25.15 -13.62
N GLU A 66 10.09 24.67 -13.91
CA GLU A 66 9.00 24.53 -12.94
C GLU A 66 8.30 23.20 -13.12
N VAL A 67 7.54 22.82 -12.10
CA VAL A 67 6.69 21.65 -12.11
C VAL A 67 5.33 22.03 -12.71
N VAL A 68 4.88 21.30 -13.72
CA VAL A 68 3.63 21.57 -14.44
C VAL A 68 2.76 20.33 -14.56
N HIS A 69 1.44 20.54 -14.61
CA HIS A 69 0.48 19.50 -14.94
C HIS A 69 0.34 19.38 -16.47
N LYS A 70 0.37 18.15 -16.97
CA LYS A 70 0.12 17.83 -18.38
C LYS A 70 -0.92 16.72 -18.51
N ASP A 71 -1.68 16.78 -19.58
CA ASP A 71 -2.60 15.70 -19.94
C ASP A 71 -1.81 14.46 -20.37
N ILE A 72 -2.21 13.32 -19.83
CA ILE A 72 -1.66 12.02 -20.24
C ILE A 72 -2.25 11.67 -21.60
N PRO A 73 -1.44 11.24 -22.58
CA PRO A 73 -1.93 10.76 -23.87
C PRO A 73 -2.93 9.60 -23.71
N PRO A 74 -4.02 9.53 -24.48
CA PRO A 74 -5.06 8.49 -24.35
C PRO A 74 -4.52 7.07 -24.21
N GLU A 75 -3.49 6.72 -24.99
CA GLU A 75 -2.84 5.42 -25.02
C GLU A 75 -2.15 5.03 -23.71
N ARG A 76 -1.81 6.00 -22.84
CA ARG A 76 -1.15 5.78 -21.54
C ARG A 76 -2.10 5.80 -20.35
N ARG A 77 -3.35 6.29 -20.53
CA ARG A 77 -4.26 6.57 -19.40
C ARG A 77 -4.69 5.32 -18.65
N GLU A 78 -4.84 4.21 -19.36
CA GLU A 78 -5.28 2.90 -18.83
C GLU A 78 -4.13 1.89 -18.73
N ILE A 79 -2.89 2.32 -19.00
CA ILE A 79 -1.70 1.49 -18.78
C ILE A 79 -1.30 1.61 -17.32
N GLN A 80 -0.88 0.48 -16.72
CA GLN A 80 -0.34 0.46 -15.36
C GLN A 80 0.88 1.39 -15.24
N CYS A 81 0.89 2.21 -14.20
CA CYS A 81 1.93 3.22 -13.99
C CYS A 81 3.26 2.63 -13.53
N ILE A 82 3.29 1.36 -13.10
CA ILE A 82 4.47 0.58 -12.70
C ILE A 82 4.32 -0.88 -13.14
N GLU A 83 5.44 -1.56 -13.32
CA GLU A 83 5.47 -2.99 -13.63
C GLU A 83 5.35 -3.87 -12.37
N ASP A 84 4.92 -5.11 -12.55
CA ASP A 84 4.77 -6.08 -11.44
C ASP A 84 6.06 -6.29 -10.65
N GLN A 85 7.20 -6.37 -11.35
CA GLN A 85 8.51 -6.52 -10.71
C GLN A 85 8.86 -5.30 -9.83
N GLU A 86 8.43 -4.10 -10.23
CA GLU A 86 8.60 -2.87 -9.48
C GLU A 86 7.70 -2.88 -8.25
N ALA A 87 6.43 -3.30 -8.38
CA ALA A 87 5.51 -3.45 -7.25
C ALA A 87 6.01 -4.47 -6.21
N LEU A 88 6.57 -5.60 -6.64
CA LEU A 88 7.17 -6.59 -5.75
C LEU A 88 8.42 -6.06 -5.04
N GLU A 89 9.27 -5.32 -5.75
CA GLU A 89 10.47 -4.73 -5.15
C GLU A 89 10.12 -3.62 -4.16
N LEU A 90 9.14 -2.78 -4.48
CA LEU A 90 8.55 -1.81 -3.55
C LEU A 90 8.02 -2.51 -2.29
N ALA A 91 7.28 -3.61 -2.42
CA ALA A 91 6.80 -4.38 -1.28
C ALA A 91 7.95 -4.97 -0.45
N ARG A 92 9.06 -5.40 -1.08
CA ARG A 92 10.27 -5.83 -0.38
C ARG A 92 10.91 -4.68 0.40
N PHE A 93 11.01 -3.49 -0.17
CA PHE A 93 11.48 -2.30 0.55
C PHE A 93 10.54 -1.92 1.70
N ALA A 94 9.23 -1.90 1.47
CA ALA A 94 8.22 -1.61 2.49
C ALA A 94 8.38 -2.50 3.72
N LYS A 95 8.57 -3.82 3.52
CA LYS A 95 8.83 -4.77 4.62
C LYS A 95 10.11 -4.47 5.39
N LYS A 96 11.19 -4.06 4.70
CA LYS A 96 12.46 -3.70 5.35
C LYS A 96 12.30 -2.42 6.19
N VAL A 97 11.61 -1.41 5.64
CA VAL A 97 11.36 -0.15 6.33
C VAL A 97 10.45 -0.35 7.55
N GLU A 98 9.37 -1.11 7.41
CA GLU A 98 8.49 -1.50 8.53
C GLU A 98 9.27 -2.23 9.63
N ALA A 99 10.10 -3.21 9.26
CA ALA A 99 10.91 -3.95 10.23
C ALA A 99 11.92 -3.06 10.95
N TYR A 100 12.49 -2.07 10.26
CA TYR A 100 13.42 -1.11 10.85
C TYR A 100 12.76 -0.20 11.88
N TYR A 101 11.57 0.34 11.58
CA TYR A 101 10.84 1.23 12.49
C TYR A 101 9.99 0.50 13.55
N GLY A 102 9.69 -0.79 13.34
CA GLY A 102 8.91 -1.61 14.27
C GLY A 102 7.40 -1.29 14.29
N CYS A 103 6.92 -0.46 13.36
CA CYS A 103 5.51 -0.13 13.21
C CYS A 103 5.15 0.09 11.75
N ALA A 104 3.85 0.05 11.44
CA ALA A 104 3.37 0.27 10.09
C ALA A 104 3.76 1.66 9.58
N GLN A 105 4.12 1.75 8.30
CA GLN A 105 4.63 2.97 7.68
C GLN A 105 3.76 3.39 6.49
N ASP A 106 3.73 4.71 6.30
CA ASP A 106 3.33 5.40 5.09
C ASP A 106 4.61 5.93 4.43
N ILE A 107 4.88 5.51 3.20
CA ILE A 107 6.16 5.66 2.50
C ILE A 107 5.92 6.29 1.14
N GLU A 108 6.59 7.41 0.87
CA GLU A 108 6.65 8.01 -0.46
C GLU A 108 7.80 7.39 -1.27
N TRP A 109 7.55 7.10 -2.53
CA TRP A 109 8.51 6.46 -3.43
C TRP A 109 8.48 7.09 -4.83
N ALA A 110 9.58 6.92 -5.56
CA ALA A 110 9.70 7.34 -6.96
C ALA A 110 10.37 6.23 -7.79
N ILE A 111 10.04 6.19 -9.09
CA ILE A 111 10.69 5.34 -10.07
C ILE A 111 11.32 6.21 -11.14
N ASP A 112 12.65 6.13 -11.27
CA ASP A 112 13.43 6.79 -12.31
C ASP A 112 13.41 5.94 -13.59
N ARG A 113 12.63 6.36 -14.59
CA ARG A 113 12.49 5.63 -15.85
C ARG A 113 13.77 5.58 -16.69
N ASP A 114 14.75 6.43 -16.40
CA ASP A 114 16.04 6.44 -17.10
C ASP A 114 17.06 5.46 -16.47
N LYS A 115 16.72 4.83 -15.34
CA LYS A 115 17.55 3.82 -14.68
C LYS A 115 17.03 2.40 -14.92
N PRO A 116 17.92 1.41 -14.99
CA PRO A 116 17.51 0.02 -15.08
C PRO A 116 16.99 -0.48 -13.74
N PHE A 117 15.97 -1.34 -13.79
CA PHE A 117 15.56 -2.15 -12.63
C PHE A 117 16.73 -3.04 -12.15
N PRO A 118 16.94 -3.22 -10.83
CA PRO A 118 16.15 -2.69 -9.71
C PRO A 118 16.65 -1.32 -9.17
N PHE A 119 17.61 -0.67 -9.84
CA PHE A 119 18.23 0.58 -9.37
C PHE A 119 17.42 1.84 -9.68
N ASN A 120 16.22 1.66 -10.24
CA ASN A 120 15.31 2.75 -10.56
C ASN A 120 14.39 3.14 -9.41
N ILE A 121 14.38 2.41 -8.30
CA ILE A 121 13.44 2.62 -7.19
C ILE A 121 14.11 3.47 -6.09
N PHE A 122 13.43 4.54 -5.68
CA PHE A 122 13.88 5.46 -4.65
C PHE A 122 12.81 5.63 -3.57
N MET A 123 13.20 5.53 -2.30
CA MET A 123 12.39 5.91 -1.16
C MET A 123 12.63 7.39 -0.86
N VAL A 124 11.58 8.20 -0.86
CA VAL A 124 11.68 9.66 -0.73
C VAL A 124 11.38 10.10 0.70
N GLN A 125 10.37 9.50 1.33
CA GLN A 125 9.94 9.82 2.69
C GLN A 125 9.34 8.58 3.35
N SER A 126 9.46 8.47 4.68
CA SER A 126 8.80 7.44 5.48
C SER A 126 8.32 8.07 6.77
N ARG A 127 7.09 7.76 7.16
CA ARG A 127 6.51 8.16 8.45
C ARG A 127 5.65 7.04 9.01
N PRO A 128 5.47 6.95 10.34
CA PRO A 128 4.51 6.02 10.92
C PRO A 128 3.11 6.24 10.35
N GLU A 129 2.44 5.16 9.97
CA GLU A 129 1.01 5.16 9.67
C GLU A 129 0.26 5.41 10.99
N THR A 130 -0.68 6.36 11.05
CA THR A 130 -1.27 6.82 12.32
C THR A 130 -2.72 6.41 12.56
N VAL A 131 -3.46 5.97 11.53
CA VAL A 131 -4.90 5.64 11.64
C VAL A 131 -5.08 4.28 12.30
N TRP A 132 -4.32 3.27 11.88
CA TRP A 132 -4.47 1.90 12.39
C TRP A 132 -3.47 1.58 13.49
N SER A 133 -2.29 2.21 13.51
CA SER A 133 -1.31 2.03 14.60
C SER A 133 -1.84 2.48 15.97
N GLN A 134 -2.76 3.45 16.00
CA GLN A 134 -3.36 3.97 17.23
C GLN A 134 -4.61 3.19 17.68
N LYS A 135 -5.19 2.34 16.81
CA LYS A 135 -6.32 1.50 17.18
C LYS A 135 -5.83 0.40 18.10
N LYS A 136 -6.18 0.51 19.40
CA LYS A 136 -5.99 -0.60 20.35
C LYS A 136 -6.66 -1.85 19.78
N ARG A 137 -5.85 -2.87 19.45
CA ARG A 137 -6.38 -4.22 19.20
C ARG A 137 -6.88 -4.75 20.53
N GLU A 138 -8.19 -4.73 20.72
CA GLU A 138 -8.77 -5.54 21.79
C GLU A 138 -8.49 -7.02 21.48
N PRO A 139 -8.06 -7.82 22.47
CA PRO A 139 -7.87 -9.25 22.26
C PRO A 139 -9.17 -9.84 21.74
N LEU A 140 -9.12 -10.63 20.66
CA LEU A 140 -10.28 -11.33 20.12
C LEU A 140 -10.92 -12.28 21.16
N LEU A 141 -10.13 -12.72 22.15
CA LEU A 141 -10.60 -13.53 23.27
C LEU A 141 -11.26 -12.71 24.41
N GLY A 142 -11.32 -11.39 24.30
CA GLY A 142 -11.67 -10.52 25.42
C GLY A 142 -10.71 -10.72 26.60
N LYS A 143 -11.22 -10.62 27.84
CA LYS A 143 -10.44 -10.92 29.06
C LYS A 143 -10.25 -12.41 29.33
N LYS A 144 -10.89 -13.30 28.55
CA LYS A 144 -10.91 -14.73 28.83
C LYS A 144 -9.67 -15.41 28.29
N SER A 145 -9.14 -16.37 29.04
CA SER A 145 -8.04 -17.20 28.56
C SER A 145 -8.51 -18.18 27.49
N ALA A 146 -7.60 -18.69 26.64
CA ALA A 146 -7.92 -19.72 25.66
C ALA A 146 -8.53 -20.98 26.33
N TYR A 147 -8.09 -21.29 27.54
CA TYR A 147 -8.62 -22.38 28.35
C TYR A 147 -10.08 -22.16 28.79
N GLU A 148 -10.42 -20.93 29.20
CA GLU A 148 -11.79 -20.58 29.59
C GLU A 148 -12.77 -20.67 28.42
N LEU A 149 -12.36 -20.25 27.22
CA LEU A 149 -13.20 -20.38 26.02
C LEU A 149 -13.41 -21.84 25.61
N LEU A 150 -12.38 -22.68 25.75
CA LEU A 150 -12.49 -24.12 25.47
C LEU A 150 -13.43 -24.79 26.47
N LEU A 151 -13.32 -24.47 27.76
CA LEU A 151 -14.22 -24.97 28.80
C LEU A 151 -15.66 -24.53 28.56
N GLU A 152 -15.90 -23.26 28.24
CA GLU A 152 -17.25 -22.74 27.99
C GLU A 152 -17.91 -23.40 26.77
N LYS A 153 -17.14 -23.70 25.72
CA LYS A 153 -17.62 -24.50 24.59
C LYS A 153 -17.91 -25.95 24.99
N ALA A 154 -17.03 -26.57 25.77
CA ALA A 154 -17.18 -27.96 26.19
C ALA A 154 -18.36 -28.16 27.15
N LEU A 155 -18.66 -27.14 27.97
CA LEU A 155 -19.73 -27.18 28.96
C LEU A 155 -21.09 -26.72 28.40
N LYS A 156 -21.17 -26.25 27.15
CA LYS A 156 -22.45 -25.90 26.51
C LYS A 156 -23.22 -27.19 26.21
N PRO A 157 -24.38 -27.43 26.87
CA PRO A 157 -25.16 -28.63 26.63
C PRO A 157 -25.74 -28.60 25.21
N VAL A 158 -25.50 -29.66 24.44
CA VAL A 158 -26.12 -29.85 23.13
C VAL A 158 -27.50 -30.46 23.35
N LYS A 159 -28.55 -29.76 22.92
CA LYS A 159 -29.90 -30.35 22.89
C LYS A 159 -29.92 -31.41 21.80
N ILE A 160 -29.94 -32.67 22.21
CA ILE A 160 -30.23 -33.78 21.32
C ILE A 160 -31.76 -33.80 21.15
N VAL A 161 -32.22 -33.48 19.95
CA VAL A 161 -33.64 -33.63 19.58
C VAL A 161 -33.81 -35.08 19.14
N THR A 162 -34.44 -35.89 20.00
CA THR A 162 -34.91 -37.25 19.69
C THR A 162 -36.29 -37.23 19.07
#